data_AF-A0A1E3QDP2-F1
#
_entry.id   AF-A0A1E3QDP2-F1
#
_cell.length_a   1.000
_cell.length_b   1.000
_cell.length_c   1.000
_cell.angle_alpha   90.00
_cell.angle_beta   90.00
_cell.angle_gamma   90.00
#
_symmetry.space_group_name_H-M   'P 1'
#
loop_
_entity.id
_entity.type
_entity.pdbx_description
1 polymer ?
#
loop_
_entity_poly.entity_id
_entity_poly.type
_entity_poly.pdbx_seq_one_letter_code
_entity_poly.pdbx_strand_id
1 'polypeptide(L)'
;MPTLAINNFNLVCTLLGGFVILFGLVSYLVREKMYISEALPSLLFGTIFKVAGLFRPEVYGTTTQDITREFTRLVLGVQLVLAGVQLPEKYLWYEWRSLSILLLPVMAAMWVISALIIYLCIPNLNYLDALIIGACITPTDPVLSNSLVKGRFAEKSIAEPLRNLISAESGANDGFGYPFLFLALYILRDTGASIARDWIVETIIYEVILSIVYGTVIGYIAMRTLHFAKEKNMIEDESFVLFAFALALFIVGTAGLVGTDDLLACFVAGNVFTCDWFRVETEHDSLQSSLDMILNVAMFTWLGTVVPWAEFNTQEIPVWRFIIMALAILAFRRLPAVLVMYKTIPRIETFREAIFTGFFGPIGVGAVFYMSLLLETLSTFTQTDQVAYIGKVAPLVIYFSLVSSVIVHGISIPALVVGPKMPRTLSRSLTQLGALS
;
A
#
# COMPACT_ATOMS: atom_id res chain seq x y z
N MET A 1 -29.64 2.70 -39.34
CA MET A 1 -29.78 2.35 -37.91
C MET A 1 -28.67 3.08 -37.16
N PRO A 2 -28.96 3.79 -36.05
CA PRO A 2 -27.89 4.36 -35.23
C PRO A 2 -27.06 3.20 -34.66
N THR A 3 -25.82 3.05 -35.14
CA THR A 3 -24.87 2.09 -34.59
C THR A 3 -24.37 2.65 -33.26
N LEU A 4 -24.73 2.01 -32.15
CA LEU A 4 -24.14 2.33 -30.84
C LEU A 4 -22.61 2.20 -30.96
N ALA A 5 -21.90 3.28 -30.68
CA ALA A 5 -20.44 3.27 -30.72
C ALA A 5 -19.93 2.34 -29.60
N ILE A 6 -19.17 1.31 -29.97
CA ILE A 6 -18.42 0.51 -29.02
C ILE A 6 -17.32 1.43 -28.47
N ASN A 7 -17.54 1.97 -27.26
CA ASN A 7 -16.58 2.83 -26.59
C ASN A 7 -15.61 1.98 -25.75
N ASN A 8 -14.38 2.46 -25.56
CA ASN A 8 -13.37 1.85 -24.68
C ASN A 8 -13.92 1.58 -23.26
N PHE A 9 -14.83 2.44 -22.79
CA PHE A 9 -15.57 2.23 -21.54
C PHE A 9 -16.30 0.87 -21.49
N ASN A 10 -17.04 0.50 -22.54
CA ASN A 10 -17.78 -0.77 -22.59
C ASN A 10 -16.83 -1.96 -22.54
N LEU A 11 -15.68 -1.85 -23.21
CA LEU A 11 -14.64 -2.87 -23.20
C LEU A 11 -14.06 -3.03 -21.79
N VAL A 12 -13.70 -1.94 -21.12
CA VAL A 12 -13.19 -1.98 -19.73
C VAL A 12 -14.21 -2.56 -18.76
N CYS A 13 -15.48 -2.14 -18.83
CA CYS A 13 -16.54 -2.71 -17.98
C CYS A 13 -16.72 -4.21 -18.22
N THR A 14 -16.67 -4.64 -19.49
CA THR A 14 -16.78 -6.06 -19.85
C THR A 14 -15.61 -6.86 -19.30
N LEU A 15 -14.39 -6.32 -19.42
CA LEU A 15 -13.17 -7.00 -18.98
C LEU A 15 -13.05 -7.05 -17.46
N LEU A 16 -13.23 -5.92 -16.79
CA LEU A 16 -13.14 -5.83 -15.32
C LEU A 16 -14.29 -6.60 -14.68
N GLY A 17 -15.53 -6.43 -15.15
CA GLY A 17 -16.68 -7.20 -14.66
C GLY A 17 -16.52 -8.70 -14.93
N GLY A 18 -16.07 -9.07 -16.13
CA GLY A 18 -15.78 -10.46 -16.47
C GLY A 18 -14.69 -11.06 -15.59
N PHE A 19 -13.62 -10.32 -15.30
CA PHE A 19 -12.57 -10.75 -14.37
C PHE A 19 -13.10 -10.96 -12.96
N VAL A 20 -13.85 -9.99 -12.40
CA VAL A 20 -14.42 -10.10 -11.06
C VAL A 20 -15.35 -11.31 -10.97
N ILE A 21 -16.18 -11.57 -11.99
CA ILE A 21 -17.04 -12.75 -12.05
C ILE A 21 -16.21 -14.04 -12.07
N LEU A 22 -15.25 -14.15 -13.00
CA LEU A 22 -14.42 -15.34 -13.14
C LEU A 22 -13.56 -15.60 -11.90
N PHE A 23 -12.92 -14.55 -11.37
CA PHE A 23 -12.15 -14.60 -10.13
C PHE A 23 -13.03 -14.99 -8.95
N GLY A 24 -14.23 -14.42 -8.84
CA GLY A 24 -15.22 -14.78 -7.81
C GLY A 24 -15.55 -16.27 -7.82
N LEU A 25 -15.77 -16.86 -9.00
CA LEU A 25 -16.06 -18.29 -9.16
C LEU A 25 -14.91 -19.20 -8.70
N VAL A 26 -13.66 -18.75 -8.81
CA VAL A 26 -12.46 -19.51 -8.38
C VAL A 26 -11.83 -19.00 -7.10
N SER A 27 -12.42 -17.99 -6.46
CA SER A 27 -11.83 -17.25 -5.34
C SER A 27 -11.46 -18.16 -4.17
N TYR A 28 -12.28 -19.16 -3.87
CA TYR A 28 -11.97 -20.18 -2.86
C TYR A 28 -10.71 -20.97 -3.21
N LEU A 29 -10.53 -21.38 -4.47
CA LEU A 29 -9.31 -22.09 -4.89
C LEU A 29 -8.09 -21.18 -4.75
N VAL A 30 -8.19 -19.93 -5.19
CA VAL A 30 -7.06 -18.99 -5.19
C VAL A 30 -6.68 -18.55 -3.78
N ARG A 31 -7.64 -18.09 -2.97
CA ARG A 31 -7.39 -17.55 -1.63
C ARG A 31 -7.19 -18.64 -0.58
N GLU A 32 -8.04 -19.67 -0.57
CA GLU A 32 -8.04 -20.66 0.52
C GLU A 32 -7.14 -21.87 0.26
N LYS A 33 -6.97 -22.29 -1.01
CA LYS A 33 -6.08 -23.43 -1.34
C LYS A 33 -4.70 -22.99 -1.80
N MET A 34 -4.62 -21.97 -2.66
CA MET A 34 -3.34 -21.49 -3.18
C MET A 34 -2.72 -20.39 -2.29
N TYR A 35 -3.47 -19.76 -1.39
CA TYR A 35 -3.00 -18.67 -0.52
C TYR A 35 -2.45 -17.45 -1.29
N ILE A 36 -3.01 -17.20 -2.49
CA ILE A 36 -2.64 -16.05 -3.33
C ILE A 36 -3.64 -14.92 -3.08
N SER A 37 -3.15 -13.72 -2.79
CA SER A 37 -3.98 -12.52 -2.66
C SER A 37 -4.51 -12.06 -4.03
N GLU A 38 -5.67 -11.41 -4.04
CA GLU A 38 -6.30 -10.87 -5.25
C GLU A 38 -5.44 -9.83 -6.00
N ALA A 39 -4.49 -9.20 -5.32
CA ALA A 39 -3.61 -8.18 -5.89
C ALA A 39 -2.75 -8.73 -7.04
N LEU A 40 -2.12 -9.90 -6.87
CA LEU A 40 -1.23 -10.47 -7.88
C LEU A 40 -1.98 -10.88 -9.18
N PRO A 41 -3.09 -11.65 -9.13
CA PRO A 41 -3.90 -11.93 -10.31
C PRO A 41 -4.45 -10.68 -10.98
N SER A 42 -4.87 -9.67 -10.20
CA SER A 42 -5.40 -8.41 -10.75
C SER A 42 -4.32 -7.60 -11.48
N LEU A 43 -3.12 -7.51 -10.91
CA LEU A 43 -1.96 -6.87 -11.55
C LEU A 43 -1.58 -7.56 -12.86
N LEU A 44 -1.52 -8.89 -12.87
CA LEU A 44 -1.24 -9.68 -14.07
C LEU A 44 -2.34 -9.49 -15.13
N PHE A 45 -3.61 -9.50 -14.69
CA PHE A 45 -4.73 -9.24 -15.57
C PHE A 45 -4.57 -7.88 -16.26
N GLY A 46 -4.43 -6.79 -15.49
CA GLY A 46 -4.20 -5.45 -16.05
C GLY A 46 -3.04 -5.39 -17.05
N THR A 47 -1.93 -6.04 -16.71
CA THR A 47 -0.74 -6.12 -17.58
C THR A 47 -1.03 -6.81 -18.91
N ILE A 48 -1.70 -7.97 -18.89
CA ILE A 48 -2.05 -8.73 -20.10
C ILE A 48 -2.96 -7.91 -21.00
N PHE A 49 -3.98 -7.24 -20.43
CA PHE A 49 -4.92 -6.44 -21.21
C PHE A 49 -4.31 -5.16 -21.79
N LYS A 50 -3.31 -4.58 -21.11
CA LYS A 50 -2.51 -3.49 -21.64
C LYS A 50 -1.67 -3.93 -22.84
N VAL A 51 -0.95 -5.05 -22.72
CA VAL A 51 -0.12 -5.61 -23.80
C VAL A 51 -0.96 -6.04 -24.99
N ALA A 52 -2.15 -6.60 -24.76
CA ALA A 52 -3.12 -6.92 -25.80
C ALA A 52 -3.74 -5.69 -26.48
N GLY A 53 -3.47 -4.47 -25.98
CA GLY A 53 -4.01 -3.23 -26.51
C GLY A 53 -5.50 -2.99 -26.24
N LEU A 54 -6.10 -3.79 -25.34
CA LEU A 54 -7.52 -3.80 -25.00
C LEU A 54 -7.85 -2.82 -23.87
N PHE A 55 -6.89 -2.51 -23.00
CA PHE A 55 -7.01 -1.45 -21.98
C PHE A 55 -5.96 -0.37 -22.26
N ARG A 56 -6.40 0.85 -22.56
CA ARG A 56 -5.53 2.01 -22.83
C ARG A 56 -5.83 3.16 -21.88
N PRO A 57 -5.14 3.24 -20.72
CA PRO A 57 -5.34 4.31 -19.75
C PRO A 57 -5.22 5.72 -20.36
N GLU A 58 -4.37 5.86 -21.38
CA GLU A 58 -4.04 7.14 -22.02
C GLU A 58 -5.22 7.80 -22.76
N VAL A 59 -6.30 7.05 -23.02
CA VAL A 59 -7.45 7.56 -23.79
C VAL A 59 -8.52 8.15 -22.88
N TYR A 60 -8.48 7.90 -21.58
CA TYR A 60 -9.57 8.26 -20.66
C TYR A 60 -9.47 9.66 -20.06
N GLY A 61 -8.31 10.33 -20.14
CA GLY A 61 -8.14 11.68 -19.62
C GLY A 61 -6.91 12.38 -20.19
N THR A 62 -6.71 13.61 -19.75
CA THR A 62 -5.59 14.46 -20.18
C THR A 62 -4.23 13.92 -19.74
N THR A 63 -4.14 13.34 -18.54
CA THR A 63 -2.90 12.74 -18.04
C THR A 63 -3.23 11.52 -17.18
N THR A 64 -2.65 10.37 -17.55
CA THR A 64 -2.81 9.09 -16.81
C THR A 64 -2.36 9.21 -15.35
N GLN A 65 -1.38 10.08 -15.07
CA GLN A 65 -0.87 10.33 -13.72
C GLN A 65 -1.93 10.97 -12.82
N ASP A 66 -2.68 11.97 -13.30
CA ASP A 66 -3.76 12.60 -12.52
C ASP A 66 -4.84 11.59 -12.13
N ILE A 67 -5.27 10.77 -13.09
CA ILE A 67 -6.23 9.69 -12.82
C ILE A 67 -5.68 8.71 -11.79
N THR A 68 -4.40 8.34 -11.91
CA THR A 68 -3.74 7.42 -10.97
C THR A 68 -3.63 8.05 -9.59
N ARG A 69 -3.32 9.34 -9.47
CA ARG A 69 -3.26 10.05 -8.19
C ARG A 69 -4.60 10.04 -7.48
N GLU A 70 -5.67 10.51 -8.14
CA GLU A 70 -6.98 10.57 -7.49
C GLU A 70 -7.53 9.17 -7.19
N PHE A 71 -7.26 8.18 -8.06
CA PHE A 71 -7.70 6.81 -7.82
C PHE A 71 -6.95 6.14 -6.66
N THR A 72 -5.63 6.28 -6.58
CA THR A 72 -4.84 5.76 -5.45
C THR A 72 -5.26 6.41 -4.14
N ARG A 73 -5.46 7.73 -4.15
CA ARG A 73 -5.91 8.51 -2.99
C ARG A 73 -7.28 8.06 -2.48
N LEU A 74 -8.24 7.84 -3.37
CA LEU A 74 -9.56 7.30 -3.05
C LEU A 74 -9.47 5.91 -2.40
N VAL A 75 -8.72 5.00 -3.03
CA VAL A 75 -8.59 3.60 -2.60
C VAL A 75 -7.92 3.52 -1.24
N LEU A 76 -6.79 4.21 -1.06
CA LEU A 76 -6.06 4.26 0.20
C LEU A 76 -6.88 4.90 1.32
N GLY A 77 -7.56 6.01 1.07
CA GLY A 77 -8.39 6.66 2.09
C GLY A 77 -9.49 5.73 2.64
N VAL A 78 -10.16 4.99 1.77
CA VAL A 78 -11.14 3.96 2.18
C VAL A 78 -10.48 2.86 3.00
N GLN A 79 -9.36 2.32 2.52
CA GLN A 79 -8.68 1.20 3.16
C GLN A 79 -8.09 1.57 4.52
N LEU A 80 -7.61 2.79 4.68
CA LEU A 80 -7.06 3.30 5.92
C LEU A 80 -8.14 3.50 6.99
N VAL A 81 -9.33 3.99 6.61
CA VAL A 81 -10.48 4.00 7.53
C VAL A 81 -10.85 2.58 7.93
N LEU A 82 -11.02 1.67 6.96
CA LEU A 82 -11.40 0.28 7.26
C LEU A 82 -10.35 -0.44 8.12
N ALA A 83 -9.06 -0.20 7.88
CA ALA A 83 -7.98 -0.72 8.71
C ALA A 83 -8.05 -0.18 10.14
N GLY A 84 -8.34 1.11 10.32
CA GLY A 84 -8.52 1.72 11.64
C GLY A 84 -9.72 1.15 12.40
N VAL A 85 -10.86 1.00 11.72
CA VAL A 85 -12.12 0.47 12.28
C VAL A 85 -11.97 -0.97 12.80
N GLN A 86 -11.10 -1.76 12.18
CA GLN A 86 -10.89 -3.17 12.53
C GLN A 86 -9.95 -3.37 13.72
N LEU A 87 -9.17 -2.35 14.10
CA LEU A 87 -8.28 -2.44 15.25
C LEU A 87 -9.08 -2.47 16.56
N PRO A 88 -8.48 -2.94 17.68
CA PRO A 88 -9.09 -2.83 18.99
C PRO A 88 -9.31 -1.40 19.47
N GLU A 89 -10.25 -1.20 20.40
CA GLU A 89 -10.49 0.12 20.99
C GLU A 89 -9.19 0.69 21.60
N LYS A 90 -8.91 1.96 21.28
CA LYS A 90 -7.74 2.71 21.78
C LYS A 90 -6.40 2.00 21.50
N TYR A 91 -6.33 1.16 20.47
CA TYR A 91 -5.14 0.37 20.17
C TYR A 91 -3.87 1.20 20.03
N LEU A 92 -3.94 2.35 19.33
CA LEU A 92 -2.80 3.27 19.16
C LEU A 92 -2.26 3.79 20.50
N TRP A 93 -3.13 3.95 21.51
CA TRP A 93 -2.74 4.41 22.84
C TRP A 93 -2.09 3.29 23.65
N TYR A 94 -2.57 2.06 23.55
CA TYR A 94 -1.99 0.92 24.28
C TYR A 94 -0.65 0.48 23.70
N GLU A 95 -0.52 0.46 22.37
CA GLU A 95 0.67 -0.02 21.67
C GLU A 95 1.59 1.12 21.18
N TRP A 96 1.43 2.34 21.72
CA TRP A 96 2.17 3.53 21.27
C TRP A 96 3.70 3.33 21.28
N ARG A 97 4.24 2.57 22.23
CA ARG A 97 5.67 2.26 22.28
C ARG A 97 6.10 1.41 21.08
N SER A 98 5.40 0.30 20.85
CA SER A 98 5.62 -0.60 19.71
C SER A 98 5.53 0.17 18.39
N LEU A 99 4.47 0.96 18.22
CA LEU A 99 4.25 1.78 17.03
C LEU A 99 5.31 2.86 16.88
N SER A 100 5.66 3.60 17.92
CA SER A 100 6.68 4.67 17.83
C SER A 100 8.04 4.16 17.35
N ILE A 101 8.43 2.94 17.75
CA ILE A 101 9.68 2.32 17.30
C ILE A 101 9.58 1.91 15.82
N LEU A 102 8.43 1.40 15.38
CA LEU A 102 8.22 1.05 13.98
C LEU A 102 8.16 2.29 13.07
N LEU A 103 7.38 3.30 13.47
CA LEU A 103 7.13 4.52 12.68
C LEU A 103 8.32 5.50 12.65
N LEU A 104 9.19 5.49 13.67
CA LEU A 104 10.31 6.43 13.75
C LEU A 104 11.64 5.77 13.37
N PRO A 105 12.35 5.03 14.25
CA PRO A 105 13.68 4.54 13.93
C PRO A 105 13.68 3.42 12.87
N VAL A 106 12.69 2.53 12.85
CA VAL A 106 12.63 1.47 11.82
C VAL A 106 12.30 2.07 10.45
N MET A 107 11.29 2.93 10.36
CA MET A 107 10.93 3.62 9.12
C MET A 107 12.06 4.51 8.60
N ALA A 108 12.77 5.24 9.49
CA ALA A 108 13.95 6.02 9.10
C ALA A 108 15.11 5.14 8.59
N ALA A 109 15.35 3.98 9.21
CA ALA A 109 16.33 3.01 8.72
C ALA A 109 15.92 2.44 7.36
N MET A 110 14.64 2.12 7.17
CA MET A 110 14.09 1.68 5.89
C MET A 110 14.34 2.72 4.80
N TRP A 111 14.08 4.00 5.10
CA TRP A 111 14.29 5.10 4.18
C TRP A 111 15.76 5.23 3.74
N VAL A 112 16.68 5.27 4.69
CA VAL A 112 18.13 5.42 4.44
C VAL A 112 18.70 4.21 3.69
N ILE A 113 18.28 2.99 4.06
CA ILE A 113 18.73 1.75 3.39
C ILE A 113 18.17 1.66 1.97
N SER A 114 16.89 1.98 1.77
CA SER A 114 16.28 2.05 0.43
C SER A 114 17.01 3.04 -0.46
N ALA A 115 17.30 4.25 0.05
CA ALA A 115 18.05 5.26 -0.68
C ALA A 115 19.46 4.77 -1.04
N LEU A 116 20.14 4.09 -0.12
CA LEU A 116 21.47 3.53 -0.39
C LEU A 116 21.43 2.50 -1.52
N ILE A 117 20.45 1.59 -1.50
CA ILE A 117 20.30 0.57 -2.54
C ILE A 117 19.98 1.20 -3.89
N ILE A 118 19.08 2.19 -3.93
CA ILE A 118 18.74 2.94 -5.15
C ILE A 118 19.97 3.65 -5.70
N TYR A 119 20.71 4.37 -4.85
CA TYR A 119 21.93 5.08 -5.22
C TYR A 119 23.00 4.15 -5.83
N LEU A 120 23.16 2.95 -5.27
CA LEU A 120 24.15 1.98 -5.76
C LEU A 120 23.73 1.31 -7.08
N CYS A 121 22.43 1.15 -7.33
CA CYS A 121 21.94 0.43 -8.50
C CYS A 121 21.68 1.35 -9.70
N ILE A 122 21.15 2.55 -9.46
CA ILE A 122 20.68 3.47 -10.49
C ILE A 122 21.76 4.52 -10.77
N PRO A 123 22.25 4.63 -12.01
CA PRO A 123 23.32 5.57 -12.34
C PRO A 123 22.84 7.03 -12.25
N ASN A 124 23.78 7.97 -12.14
CA ASN A 124 23.55 9.42 -12.23
C ASN A 124 22.57 10.01 -11.19
N LEU A 125 22.30 9.29 -10.11
CA LEU A 125 21.60 9.84 -8.94
C LEU A 125 22.62 10.25 -7.89
N ASN A 126 22.42 11.43 -7.31
CA ASN A 126 23.06 11.76 -6.04
C ASN A 126 22.34 11.03 -4.90
N TYR A 127 22.98 10.91 -3.74
CA TYR A 127 22.35 10.26 -2.60
C TYR A 127 21.06 10.97 -2.14
N LEU A 128 20.99 12.29 -2.29
CA LEU A 128 19.77 13.07 -2.02
C LEU A 128 18.61 12.68 -2.96
N ASP A 129 18.89 12.49 -4.25
CA ASP A 129 17.89 12.06 -5.22
C ASP A 129 17.35 10.67 -4.85
N ALA A 130 18.25 9.78 -4.42
CA ALA A 130 17.88 8.46 -3.94
C ALA A 130 17.09 8.51 -2.61
N LEU A 131 17.33 9.48 -1.73
CA LEU A 131 16.50 9.72 -0.53
C LEU A 131 15.09 10.13 -0.91
N ILE A 132 14.92 11.01 -1.91
CA ILE A 132 13.60 11.43 -2.40
C ILE A 132 12.82 10.22 -2.94
N ILE A 133 13.44 9.42 -3.81
CA ILE A 133 12.80 8.21 -4.38
C ILE A 133 12.57 7.15 -3.29
N GLY A 134 13.54 6.99 -2.38
CA GLY A 134 13.47 6.08 -1.24
C GLY A 134 12.32 6.39 -0.30
N ALA A 135 11.99 7.67 -0.08
CA ALA A 135 10.87 8.08 0.77
C ALA A 135 9.55 7.54 0.23
N CYS A 136 9.35 7.56 -1.10
CA CYS A 136 8.13 7.08 -1.74
C CYS A 136 7.89 5.57 -1.52
N ILE A 137 8.94 4.77 -1.45
CA ILE A 137 8.80 3.32 -1.23
C ILE A 137 8.85 2.94 0.26
N THR A 138 9.16 3.87 1.17
CA THR A 138 9.34 3.56 2.60
C THR A 138 8.05 3.08 3.28
N PRO A 139 6.88 3.73 3.06
CA PRO A 139 5.62 3.26 3.61
C PRO A 139 5.29 1.82 3.17
N THR A 140 4.61 1.10 4.06
CA THR A 140 4.19 -0.29 3.86
C THR A 140 2.69 -0.34 3.62
N ASP A 141 2.30 -1.11 2.62
CA ASP A 141 0.95 -1.05 2.09
C ASP A 141 -0.06 -1.84 2.95
N PRO A 142 -1.13 -1.18 3.45
CA PRO A 142 -2.13 -1.82 4.31
C PRO A 142 -2.95 -2.86 3.55
N VAL A 143 -3.09 -2.76 2.22
CA VAL A 143 -3.85 -3.72 1.41
C VAL A 143 -3.16 -5.06 1.35
N LEU A 144 -1.91 -5.04 0.88
CA LEU A 144 -1.09 -6.23 0.78
C LEU A 144 -0.84 -6.79 2.18
N SER A 145 -0.53 -5.95 3.17
CA SER A 145 -0.38 -6.39 4.57
C SER A 145 -1.66 -7.07 5.10
N ASN A 146 -2.84 -6.45 4.94
CA ASN A 146 -4.10 -7.06 5.40
C ASN A 146 -4.41 -8.37 4.67
N SER A 147 -4.13 -8.46 3.37
CA SER A 147 -4.34 -9.71 2.62
C SER A 147 -3.44 -10.87 3.08
N LEU A 148 -2.29 -10.55 3.69
CA LEU A 148 -1.32 -11.53 4.21
C LEU A 148 -1.60 -11.90 5.68
N VAL A 149 -2.23 -10.98 6.40
CA VAL A 149 -2.54 -11.07 7.84
C VAL A 149 -3.97 -11.60 8.09
N LYS A 150 -4.82 -11.60 7.05
CA LYS A 150 -6.18 -12.16 7.09
C LYS A 150 -6.26 -13.51 6.37
N GLY A 151 -7.29 -14.28 6.72
CA GLY A 151 -7.57 -15.59 6.14
C GLY A 151 -7.06 -16.76 6.98
N ARG A 152 -7.50 -17.97 6.63
CA ARG A 152 -7.32 -19.17 7.47
C ARG A 152 -5.87 -19.52 7.77
N PHE A 153 -4.93 -19.19 6.89
CA PHE A 153 -3.50 -19.44 7.15
C PHE A 153 -2.97 -18.49 8.21
N ALA A 154 -3.22 -17.19 8.05
CA ALA A 154 -2.75 -16.15 8.94
C ALA A 154 -3.33 -16.31 10.35
N GLU A 155 -4.63 -16.59 10.45
CA GLU A 155 -5.31 -16.89 11.74
C GLU A 155 -4.72 -18.09 12.48
N LYS A 156 -4.23 -19.10 11.75
CA LYS A 156 -3.65 -20.31 12.34
C LYS A 156 -2.16 -20.18 12.64
N SER A 157 -1.47 -19.31 11.91
CA SER A 157 0.01 -19.27 11.90
C SER A 157 0.59 -18.02 12.56
N ILE A 158 -0.23 -16.98 12.77
CA ILE A 158 0.20 -15.69 13.30
C ILE A 158 -0.72 -15.32 14.47
N ALA A 159 -0.12 -14.99 15.62
CA ALA A 159 -0.87 -14.51 16.78
C ALA A 159 -1.62 -13.22 16.45
N GLU A 160 -2.92 -13.15 16.78
CA GLU A 160 -3.76 -11.93 16.67
C GLU A 160 -3.07 -10.64 17.18
N PRO A 161 -2.43 -10.64 18.37
CA PRO A 161 -1.39 -9.69 18.75
C PRO A 161 -0.57 -9.01 17.66
N LEU A 162 0.10 -9.81 16.85
CA LEU A 162 1.05 -9.39 15.83
C LEU A 162 0.33 -8.93 14.58
N ARG A 163 -0.82 -9.55 14.28
CA ARG A 163 -1.70 -9.18 13.18
C ARG A 163 -2.18 -7.74 13.35
N ASN A 164 -2.70 -7.40 14.53
CA ASN A 164 -3.15 -6.04 14.85
C ASN A 164 -2.00 -5.03 14.78
N LEU A 165 -0.78 -5.41 15.21
CA LEU A 165 0.38 -4.54 15.14
C LEU A 165 0.76 -4.21 13.69
N ILE A 166 0.81 -5.22 12.82
CA ILE A 166 1.15 -5.06 11.39
C ILE A 166 0.09 -4.20 10.69
N SER A 167 -1.20 -4.44 10.97
CA SER A 167 -2.29 -3.62 10.40
C SER A 167 -2.24 -2.17 10.89
N ALA A 168 -1.99 -1.93 12.18
CA ALA A 168 -1.87 -0.59 12.74
C ALA A 168 -0.64 0.15 12.20
N GLU A 169 0.49 -0.54 12.08
CA GLU A 169 1.70 0.03 11.53
C GLU A 169 1.56 0.35 10.04
N SER A 170 1.01 -0.55 9.23
CA SER A 170 0.80 -0.29 7.80
C SER A 170 -0.18 0.88 7.57
N GLY A 171 -1.22 0.99 8.40
CA GLY A 171 -2.15 2.12 8.30
C GLY A 171 -1.55 3.47 8.74
N ALA A 172 -0.74 3.48 9.80
CA ALA A 172 -0.08 4.71 10.25
C ALA A 172 1.09 5.14 9.33
N ASN A 173 1.84 4.18 8.78
CA ASN A 173 2.99 4.42 7.90
C ASN A 173 2.62 5.19 6.63
N ASP A 174 1.47 4.88 6.03
CA ASP A 174 1.02 5.53 4.79
C ASP A 174 0.75 7.02 4.98
N GLY A 175 0.32 7.45 6.16
CA GLY A 175 0.24 8.87 6.52
C GLY A 175 1.58 9.45 7.00
N PHE A 176 2.41 8.64 7.66
CA PHE A 176 3.68 9.11 8.23
C PHE A 176 4.84 9.20 7.22
N GLY A 177 4.61 8.95 5.92
CA GLY A 177 5.62 9.08 4.86
C GLY A 177 5.94 10.54 4.48
N TYR A 178 5.00 11.47 4.69
CA TYR A 178 5.16 12.90 4.39
C TYR A 178 6.44 13.52 4.98
N PRO A 179 6.73 13.37 6.30
CA PRO A 179 7.97 13.85 6.90
C PRO A 179 9.24 13.47 6.15
N PHE A 180 9.34 12.23 5.66
CA PHE A 180 10.53 11.74 4.97
C PHE A 180 10.66 12.32 3.56
N LEU A 181 9.56 12.35 2.81
CA LEU A 181 9.54 12.87 1.44
C LEU A 181 9.84 14.37 1.42
N PHE A 182 9.13 15.16 2.23
CA PHE A 182 9.28 16.61 2.22
C PHE A 182 10.60 17.07 2.82
N LEU A 183 11.16 16.37 3.81
CA LEU A 183 12.52 16.67 4.27
C LEU A 183 13.52 16.62 3.12
N ALA A 184 13.48 15.56 2.31
CA ALA A 184 14.37 15.39 1.17
C ALA A 184 14.14 16.45 0.08
N LEU A 185 12.87 16.78 -0.19
CA LEU A 185 12.50 17.79 -1.18
C LEU A 185 12.89 19.21 -0.75
N TYR A 186 12.75 19.57 0.53
CA TYR A 186 13.20 20.87 1.03
C TYR A 186 14.72 20.98 1.01
N ILE A 187 15.46 19.90 1.31
CA ILE A 187 16.93 19.89 1.15
C ILE A 187 17.34 20.06 -0.32
N LEU A 188 16.54 19.56 -1.27
CA LEU A 188 16.79 19.75 -2.70
C LEU A 188 16.49 21.19 -3.15
N ARG A 189 15.42 21.80 -2.64
CA ARG A 189 14.94 23.13 -3.04
C ARG A 189 15.71 24.28 -2.39
N ASP A 190 15.94 24.17 -1.08
CA ASP A 190 16.35 25.29 -0.22
C ASP A 190 17.72 25.06 0.43
N THR A 191 18.24 26.09 1.11
CA THR A 191 19.51 26.03 1.85
C THR A 191 19.40 26.70 3.21
N GLY A 192 20.15 26.18 4.20
CA GLY A 192 20.22 26.79 5.53
C GLY A 192 18.98 26.55 6.40
N ALA A 193 18.63 27.55 7.22
CA ALA A 193 17.62 27.40 8.28
C ALA A 193 16.17 27.32 7.78
N SER A 194 15.89 27.70 6.52
CA SER A 194 14.54 27.59 5.93
C SER A 194 14.09 26.14 5.83
N ILE A 195 15.00 25.20 5.53
CA ILE A 195 14.69 23.77 5.45
C ILE A 195 14.03 23.27 6.74
N ALA A 196 14.65 23.57 7.88
CA ALA A 196 14.14 23.13 9.18
C ALA A 196 12.83 23.83 9.54
N ARG A 197 12.69 25.11 9.20
CA ARG A 197 11.47 25.88 9.43
C ARG A 197 10.30 25.30 8.64
N ASP A 198 10.48 25.13 7.33
CA ASP A 198 9.41 24.69 6.43
C ASP A 198 9.04 23.23 6.74
N TRP A 199 10.03 22.38 7.00
CA TRP A 199 9.77 21.01 7.43
C TRP A 199 9.00 20.92 8.75
N ILE A 200 9.36 21.70 9.77
CA ILE A 200 8.65 21.69 11.06
C ILE A 200 7.24 22.28 10.91
N VAL A 201 7.11 23.41 10.22
CA VAL A 201 5.85 24.16 10.16
C VAL A 201 4.89 23.55 9.15
N GLU A 202 5.33 23.36 7.91
CA GLU A 202 4.49 22.83 6.83
C GLU A 202 4.30 21.32 7.01
N THR A 203 5.36 20.54 7.18
CA THR A 203 5.19 19.08 7.25
C THR A 203 4.73 18.58 8.62
N ILE A 204 5.44 18.91 9.70
CA ILE A 204 5.10 18.32 11.01
C ILE A 204 3.84 18.95 11.60
N ILE A 205 3.73 20.28 11.62
CA ILE A 205 2.58 20.94 12.23
C ILE A 205 1.35 20.90 11.30
N TYR A 206 1.50 21.31 10.05
CA TYR A 206 0.37 21.47 9.14
C TYR A 206 -0.07 20.17 8.45
N GLU A 207 0.84 19.31 7.99
CA GLU A 207 0.41 18.02 7.42
C GLU A 207 0.10 16.99 8.51
N VAL A 208 1.02 16.74 9.44
CA VAL A 208 0.86 15.62 10.39
C VAL A 208 -0.06 15.97 11.57
N ILE A 209 0.22 17.04 12.32
CA ILE A 209 -0.54 17.34 13.55
C ILE A 209 -1.98 17.76 13.21
N LEU A 210 -2.18 18.62 12.20
CA LEU A 210 -3.51 19.03 11.78
C LEU A 210 -4.34 17.83 11.31
N SER A 211 -3.75 16.92 10.54
CA SER A 211 -4.42 15.70 10.09
C SER A 211 -4.86 14.81 11.25
N ILE A 212 -4.00 14.62 12.27
CA ILE A 212 -4.35 13.88 13.49
C ILE A 212 -5.52 14.56 14.22
N VAL A 213 -5.47 15.88 14.38
CA VAL A 213 -6.55 16.64 15.03
C VAL A 213 -7.84 16.53 14.22
N TYR A 214 -7.77 16.72 12.91
CA TYR A 214 -8.89 16.64 11.97
C TYR A 214 -9.56 15.26 12.00
N GLY A 215 -8.77 14.20 11.82
CA GLY A 215 -9.23 12.82 11.87
C GLY A 215 -9.85 12.48 13.22
N THR A 216 -9.26 12.94 14.32
CA THR A 216 -9.81 12.73 15.67
C THR A 216 -11.17 13.41 15.84
N VAL A 217 -11.29 14.67 15.43
CA VAL A 217 -12.55 15.43 15.56
C VAL A 217 -13.64 14.81 14.70
N ILE A 218 -13.38 14.56 13.41
CA ILE A 218 -14.37 14.00 12.50
C ILE A 218 -14.74 12.56 12.88
N GLY A 219 -13.76 11.72 13.22
CA GLY A 219 -14.00 10.35 13.68
C GLY A 219 -14.85 10.30 14.96
N TYR A 220 -14.56 11.18 15.92
CA TYR A 220 -15.33 11.27 17.17
C TYR A 220 -16.77 11.74 16.92
N ILE A 221 -16.97 12.79 16.11
CA ILE A 221 -18.30 13.28 15.73
C ILE A 221 -19.08 12.16 15.04
N ALA A 222 -18.47 11.51 14.03
CA ALA A 222 -19.08 10.45 13.26
C ALA A 222 -19.54 9.29 14.15
N MET A 223 -18.68 8.83 15.06
CA MET A 223 -18.98 7.79 16.04
C MET A 223 -20.15 8.18 16.95
N ARG A 224 -20.14 9.40 17.50
CA ARG A 224 -21.21 9.88 18.38
C ARG A 224 -22.55 9.99 17.64
N THR A 225 -22.53 10.53 16.42
CA THR A 225 -23.75 10.67 15.62
C THR A 225 -24.33 9.33 15.19
N LEU A 226 -23.47 8.36 14.83
CA LEU A 226 -23.91 7.03 14.45
C LEU A 226 -24.50 6.27 15.63
N HIS A 227 -23.85 6.32 16.80
CA HIS A 227 -24.36 5.72 18.02
C HIS A 227 -25.73 6.30 18.40
N PHE A 228 -25.86 7.62 18.35
CA PHE A 228 -27.14 8.29 18.61
C PHE A 228 -28.23 7.85 17.62
N ALA A 229 -27.91 7.77 16.32
CA ALA A 229 -28.86 7.31 15.30
C ALA A 229 -29.29 5.86 15.53
N LYS A 230 -28.37 4.97 15.93
CA LYS A 230 -28.69 3.56 16.24
C LYS A 230 -29.56 3.44 17.49
N GLU A 231 -29.24 4.15 18.57
CA GLU A 231 -30.07 4.18 19.80
C GLU A 231 -31.50 4.67 19.54
N LYS A 232 -31.66 5.58 18.58
CA LYS A 232 -32.97 6.09 18.14
C LYS A 232 -33.64 5.24 17.06
N ASN A 233 -33.05 4.10 16.66
CA ASN A 233 -33.50 3.25 15.57
C ASN A 233 -33.74 4.03 14.26
N MET A 234 -32.86 5.00 13.97
CA MET A 234 -32.95 5.85 12.78
C MET A 234 -32.15 5.29 11.59
N ILE A 235 -31.29 4.30 11.81
CA ILE A 235 -30.41 3.74 10.78
C ILE A 235 -30.72 2.27 10.52
N GLU A 236 -30.85 1.94 9.24
CA GLU A 236 -30.96 0.57 8.74
C GLU A 236 -29.59 -0.13 8.76
N ASP A 237 -29.56 -1.45 8.84
CA ASP A 237 -28.33 -2.22 9.02
C ASP A 237 -27.39 -2.09 7.79
N GLU A 238 -27.92 -2.02 6.57
CA GLU A 238 -27.11 -1.80 5.37
C GLU A 238 -26.44 -0.42 5.39
N SER A 239 -27.18 0.62 5.82
CA SER A 239 -26.66 1.99 5.94
C SER A 239 -25.61 2.09 7.05
N PHE A 240 -25.77 1.30 8.12
CA PHE A 240 -24.83 1.22 9.22
C PHE A 240 -23.46 0.70 8.76
N VAL A 241 -23.44 -0.35 7.93
CA VAL A 241 -22.19 -0.96 7.45
C VAL A 241 -21.51 -0.09 6.40
N LEU A 242 -22.30 0.55 5.54
CA LEU A 242 -21.80 1.51 4.53
C LEU A 242 -21.25 2.81 5.15
N PHE A 243 -21.55 3.09 6.42
CA PHE A 243 -21.15 4.32 7.07
C PHE A 243 -19.63 4.51 7.08
N ALA A 244 -18.85 3.45 7.33
CA ALA A 244 -17.39 3.54 7.34
C ALA A 244 -16.82 3.94 5.96
N PHE A 245 -17.42 3.42 4.88
CA PHE A 245 -17.06 3.79 3.51
C PHE A 245 -17.43 5.24 3.21
N ALA A 246 -18.64 5.67 3.58
CA ALA A 246 -19.10 7.05 3.41
C ALA A 246 -18.23 8.05 4.20
N LEU A 247 -17.83 7.67 5.43
CA LEU A 247 -16.92 8.45 6.27
C LEU A 247 -15.55 8.61 5.58
N ALA A 248 -15.02 7.56 4.96
CA ALA A 248 -13.77 7.65 4.22
C ALA A 248 -13.86 8.63 3.05
N LEU A 249 -14.90 8.53 2.22
CA LEU A 249 -15.13 9.48 1.12
C LEU A 249 -15.24 10.92 1.62
N PHE A 250 -15.97 11.11 2.72
CA PHE A 250 -16.13 12.41 3.34
C PHE A 250 -14.79 12.99 3.80
N ILE A 251 -13.96 12.19 4.49
CA ILE A 251 -12.64 12.62 4.98
C ILE A 251 -11.69 12.91 3.83
N VAL A 252 -11.55 12.01 2.84
CA VAL A 252 -10.70 12.25 1.66
C VAL A 252 -11.06 13.57 0.97
N GLY A 253 -12.36 13.82 0.77
CA GLY A 253 -12.82 15.08 0.18
C GLY A 253 -12.54 16.29 1.06
N THR A 254 -12.91 16.25 2.34
CA THR A 254 -12.85 17.42 3.22
C THR A 254 -11.46 17.73 3.76
N ALA A 255 -10.66 16.73 4.13
CA ALA A 255 -9.25 16.92 4.47
C ALA A 255 -8.46 17.43 3.26
N GLY A 256 -8.77 16.92 2.07
CA GLY A 256 -8.22 17.44 0.82
C GLY A 256 -8.56 18.90 0.54
N LEU A 257 -9.79 19.35 0.88
CA LEU A 257 -10.17 20.76 0.78
C LEU A 257 -9.46 21.65 1.80
N VAL A 258 -9.16 21.12 2.99
CA VAL A 258 -8.33 21.79 4.00
C VAL A 258 -6.86 21.83 3.54
N GLY A 259 -6.46 20.91 2.67
CA GLY A 259 -5.09 20.76 2.20
C GLY A 259 -4.17 20.12 3.24
N THR A 260 -4.71 19.23 4.07
CA THR A 260 -3.92 18.43 5.03
C THR A 260 -3.86 16.97 4.55
N ASP A 261 -2.90 16.19 5.02
CA ASP A 261 -2.78 14.76 4.77
C ASP A 261 -4.10 14.02 5.09
N ASP A 262 -4.79 13.60 4.04
CA ASP A 262 -6.06 12.93 4.15
C ASP A 262 -5.92 11.42 4.43
N LEU A 263 -4.79 10.81 4.08
CA LEU A 263 -4.50 9.40 4.38
C LEU A 263 -4.33 9.20 5.89
N LEU A 264 -3.50 10.04 6.52
CA LEU A 264 -3.34 10.01 7.98
C LEU A 264 -4.67 10.34 8.68
N ALA A 265 -5.44 11.30 8.16
CA ALA A 265 -6.73 11.68 8.74
C ALA A 265 -7.73 10.53 8.68
N CYS A 266 -7.78 9.80 7.55
CA CYS A 266 -8.58 8.59 7.38
C CYS A 266 -8.20 7.52 8.40
N PHE A 267 -6.92 7.21 8.57
CA PHE A 267 -6.49 6.19 9.52
C PHE A 267 -6.80 6.56 10.97
N VAL A 268 -6.55 7.82 11.36
CA VAL A 268 -6.84 8.33 12.70
C VAL A 268 -8.35 8.35 12.96
N ALA A 269 -9.15 8.83 12.01
CA ALA A 269 -10.60 8.82 12.12
C ALA A 269 -11.16 7.41 12.25
N GLY A 270 -10.66 6.45 11.46
CA GLY A 270 -11.03 5.04 11.59
C GLY A 270 -10.77 4.51 12.99
N ASN A 271 -9.58 4.76 13.55
CA ASN A 271 -9.22 4.33 14.91
C ASN A 271 -10.04 5.01 16.02
N VAL A 272 -10.36 6.30 15.88
CA VAL A 272 -11.19 7.03 16.86
C VAL A 272 -12.65 6.61 16.74
N PHE A 273 -13.08 6.28 15.53
CA PHE A 273 -14.42 5.76 15.27
C PHE A 273 -14.59 4.36 15.86
N THR A 274 -13.52 3.56 15.93
CA THR A 274 -13.50 2.26 16.61
C THR A 274 -13.93 2.39 18.07
N CYS A 275 -15.15 1.96 18.35
CA CYS A 275 -15.64 1.65 19.69
C CYS A 275 -16.03 0.17 19.71
N ASP A 276 -15.88 -0.50 20.86
CA ASP A 276 -16.10 -1.95 20.97
C ASP A 276 -17.45 -2.41 20.37
N TRP A 277 -18.50 -1.59 20.47
CA TRP A 277 -19.82 -1.89 19.92
C TRP A 277 -19.85 -1.98 18.38
N PHE A 278 -19.27 -1.01 17.66
CA PHE A 278 -19.36 -0.97 16.20
C PHE A 278 -18.59 -2.12 15.57
N ARG A 279 -17.40 -2.41 16.11
CA ARG A 279 -16.56 -3.52 15.64
C ARG A 279 -17.27 -4.86 15.82
N VAL A 280 -17.85 -5.11 17.00
CA VAL A 280 -18.57 -6.37 17.28
C VAL A 280 -19.80 -6.50 16.37
N GLU A 281 -20.54 -5.42 16.16
CA GLU A 281 -21.72 -5.42 15.28
C GLU A 281 -21.37 -5.67 13.81
N THR A 282 -20.19 -5.23 13.36
CA THR A 282 -19.72 -5.39 11.97
C THR A 282 -18.78 -6.55 11.74
N GLU A 283 -18.40 -7.30 12.79
CA GLU A 283 -17.43 -8.40 12.70
C GLU A 283 -17.84 -9.49 11.70
N HIS A 284 -19.14 -9.75 11.62
CA HIS A 284 -19.72 -10.78 10.75
C HIS A 284 -20.24 -10.23 9.41
N ASP A 285 -20.11 -8.92 9.17
CA ASP A 285 -20.64 -8.32 7.95
C ASP A 285 -19.66 -8.45 6.78
N SER A 286 -20.15 -9.03 5.68
CA SER A 286 -19.36 -9.28 4.49
C SER A 286 -19.21 -8.07 3.57
N LEU A 287 -20.01 -7.01 3.72
CA LEU A 287 -20.01 -5.85 2.82
C LEU A 287 -18.69 -5.07 2.88
N GLN A 288 -18.11 -4.86 4.07
CA GLN A 288 -16.81 -4.20 4.19
C GLN A 288 -15.72 -4.98 3.46
N SER A 289 -15.70 -6.31 3.63
CA SER A 289 -14.74 -7.19 2.94
C SER A 289 -14.97 -7.23 1.42
N SER A 290 -16.23 -7.11 0.97
CA SER A 290 -16.60 -7.10 -0.43
C SER A 290 -16.19 -5.80 -1.13
N LEU A 291 -16.40 -4.66 -0.48
CA LEU A 291 -15.96 -3.36 -0.97
C LEU A 291 -14.44 -3.28 -1.05
N ASP A 292 -13.73 -3.73 -0.02
CA ASP A 292 -12.26 -3.82 -0.01
C ASP A 292 -11.76 -4.67 -1.19
N MET A 293 -12.34 -5.86 -1.40
CA MET A 293 -11.98 -6.72 -2.53
C MET A 293 -12.19 -6.05 -3.89
N ILE A 294 -13.33 -5.37 -4.11
CA ILE A 294 -13.62 -4.69 -5.38
C ILE A 294 -12.63 -3.56 -5.63
N LEU A 295 -12.33 -2.74 -4.61
CA LEU A 295 -11.33 -1.68 -4.72
C LEU A 295 -9.94 -2.22 -5.01
N ASN A 296 -9.54 -3.31 -4.34
CA ASN A 296 -8.25 -3.98 -4.57
C ASN A 296 -8.12 -4.48 -6.00
N VAL A 297 -9.14 -5.20 -6.48
CA VAL A 297 -9.15 -5.71 -7.86
C VAL A 297 -9.08 -4.57 -8.86
N ALA A 298 -9.86 -3.50 -8.66
CA ALA A 298 -9.86 -2.35 -9.55
C ALA A 298 -8.50 -1.63 -9.55
N MET A 299 -7.93 -1.38 -8.37
CA MET A 299 -6.67 -0.67 -8.18
C MET A 299 -5.49 -1.43 -8.79
N PHE A 300 -5.32 -2.72 -8.46
CA PHE A 300 -4.20 -3.50 -8.99
C PHE A 300 -4.35 -3.78 -10.49
N THR A 301 -5.59 -3.92 -11.00
CA THR A 301 -5.85 -3.98 -12.44
C THR A 301 -5.41 -2.69 -13.13
N TRP A 302 -5.79 -1.53 -12.57
CA TRP A 302 -5.35 -0.22 -13.08
C TRP A 302 -3.83 -0.10 -13.06
N LEU A 303 -3.18 -0.43 -11.94
CA LEU A 303 -1.71 -0.40 -11.84
C LEU A 303 -1.05 -1.27 -12.91
N GLY A 304 -1.55 -2.48 -13.15
CA GLY A 304 -1.04 -3.36 -14.20
C GLY A 304 -1.06 -2.73 -15.59
N THR A 305 -2.03 -1.83 -15.84
CA THR A 305 -2.15 -1.12 -17.13
C THR A 305 -1.30 0.14 -17.25
N VAL A 306 -0.92 0.76 -16.13
CA VAL A 306 -0.16 2.03 -16.09
C VAL A 306 1.35 1.80 -15.97
N VAL A 307 1.79 0.65 -15.47
CA VAL A 307 3.22 0.31 -15.35
C VAL A 307 3.93 0.49 -16.71
N PRO A 308 5.04 1.26 -16.78
CA PRO A 308 5.76 1.56 -18.03
C PRO A 308 6.69 0.40 -18.44
N TRP A 309 6.11 -0.75 -18.80
CA TRP A 309 6.83 -1.99 -19.10
C TRP A 309 7.95 -1.84 -20.14
N ALA A 310 7.74 -0.98 -21.15
CA ALA A 310 8.72 -0.72 -22.22
C ALA A 310 9.96 0.05 -21.74
N GLU A 311 9.88 0.75 -20.62
CA GLU A 311 10.94 1.64 -20.11
C GLU A 311 11.87 0.94 -19.11
N PHE A 312 11.56 -0.28 -18.67
CA PHE A 312 12.40 -1.04 -17.74
C PHE A 312 13.70 -1.60 -18.35
N ASN A 313 13.89 -1.49 -19.67
CA ASN A 313 15.10 -1.93 -20.34
C ASN A 313 15.58 -0.89 -21.35
N THR A 314 16.31 0.10 -20.86
CA THR A 314 16.92 1.15 -21.69
C THR A 314 18.44 0.99 -21.76
N GLN A 315 19.08 1.68 -22.70
CA GLN A 315 20.55 1.73 -22.77
C GLN A 315 21.17 2.38 -21.52
N GLU A 316 20.46 3.34 -20.91
CA GLU A 316 20.89 4.02 -19.69
C GLU A 316 20.78 3.11 -18.46
N ILE A 317 19.64 2.42 -18.31
CA ILE A 317 19.35 1.57 -17.16
C ILE A 317 18.87 0.20 -17.65
N PRO A 318 19.78 -0.80 -17.71
CA PRO A 318 19.40 -2.16 -18.08
C PRO A 318 18.56 -2.84 -16.99
N VAL A 319 17.67 -3.75 -17.41
CA VAL A 319 16.69 -4.41 -16.54
C VAL A 319 17.31 -5.12 -15.31
N TRP A 320 18.52 -5.66 -15.44
CA TRP A 320 19.17 -6.37 -14.34
C TRP A 320 19.45 -5.48 -13.13
N ARG A 321 19.66 -4.16 -13.33
CA ARG A 321 19.85 -3.21 -12.22
C ARG A 321 18.58 -3.08 -11.40
N PHE A 322 17.42 -3.01 -12.06
CA PHE A 322 16.12 -2.98 -11.40
C PHE A 322 15.86 -4.29 -10.63
N ILE A 323 16.21 -5.44 -11.21
CA ILE A 323 16.07 -6.75 -10.54
C ILE A 323 16.92 -6.81 -9.27
N ILE A 324 18.22 -6.46 -9.34
CA ILE A 324 19.10 -6.46 -8.17
C ILE A 324 18.60 -5.47 -7.12
N MET A 325 18.23 -4.26 -7.55
CA MET A 325 17.69 -3.22 -6.67
C MET A 325 16.44 -3.72 -5.93
N ALA A 326 15.46 -4.30 -6.64
CA ALA A 326 14.23 -4.79 -6.03
C ALA A 326 14.48 -5.94 -5.06
N LEU A 327 15.32 -6.92 -5.43
CA LEU A 327 15.68 -8.02 -4.53
C LEU A 327 16.40 -7.51 -3.28
N ALA A 328 17.32 -6.56 -3.43
CA ALA A 328 18.03 -5.95 -2.31
C ALA A 328 17.08 -5.13 -1.42
N ILE A 329 16.16 -4.35 -1.99
CA ILE A 329 15.16 -3.59 -1.22
C ILE A 329 14.28 -4.55 -0.42
N LEU A 330 13.73 -5.59 -1.06
CA LEU A 330 12.85 -6.54 -0.38
C LEU A 330 13.57 -7.34 0.71
N ALA A 331 14.86 -7.63 0.53
CA ALA A 331 15.66 -8.38 1.52
C ALA A 331 16.17 -7.50 2.67
N PHE A 332 16.62 -6.28 2.39
CA PHE A 332 17.43 -5.50 3.33
C PHE A 332 16.76 -4.22 3.83
N ARG A 333 15.70 -3.71 3.19
CA ARG A 333 15.10 -2.44 3.62
C ARG A 333 14.62 -2.50 5.06
N ARG A 334 13.90 -3.57 5.43
CA ARG A 334 13.15 -3.65 6.70
C ARG A 334 13.72 -4.68 7.66
N LEU A 335 14.03 -5.87 7.17
CA LEU A 335 14.47 -7.00 7.99
C LEU A 335 15.65 -6.66 8.92
N PRO A 336 16.74 -6.03 8.48
CA PRO A 336 17.86 -5.69 9.38
C PRO A 336 17.45 -4.74 10.50
N ALA A 337 16.66 -3.70 10.20
CA ALA A 337 16.22 -2.72 11.19
C ALA A 337 15.34 -3.36 12.26
N VAL A 338 14.37 -4.19 11.85
CA VAL A 338 13.50 -4.92 12.79
C VAL A 338 14.32 -5.92 13.61
N LEU A 339 15.25 -6.68 13.01
CA LEU A 339 16.08 -7.64 13.74
C LEU A 339 17.05 -6.98 14.74
N VAL A 340 17.48 -5.74 14.51
CA VAL A 340 18.27 -5.00 15.49
C VAL A 340 17.40 -4.48 16.63
N MET A 341 16.18 -4.01 16.32
CA MET A 341 15.31 -3.35 17.29
C MET A 341 14.26 -4.24 17.95
N TYR A 342 14.06 -5.49 17.54
CA TYR A 342 12.91 -6.30 17.98
C TYR A 342 12.79 -6.44 19.49
N LYS A 343 13.92 -6.54 20.22
CA LYS A 343 13.92 -6.62 21.69
C LYS A 343 13.38 -5.36 22.39
N THR A 344 13.40 -4.23 21.69
CA THR A 344 12.85 -2.96 22.19
C THR A 344 11.38 -2.80 21.86
N ILE A 345 10.85 -3.56 20.90
CA ILE A 345 9.45 -3.54 20.49
C ILE A 345 8.69 -4.49 21.43
N PRO A 346 7.89 -3.99 22.40
CA PRO A 346 7.26 -4.83 23.43
C PRO A 346 6.40 -5.96 22.86
N ARG A 347 5.84 -5.75 21.66
CA ARG A 347 4.91 -6.67 21.04
C ARG A 347 5.57 -7.83 20.27
N ILE A 348 6.86 -7.75 19.98
CA ILE A 348 7.59 -8.80 19.26
C ILE A 348 8.40 -9.60 20.29
N GLU A 349 7.92 -10.79 20.63
CA GLU A 349 8.51 -11.58 21.72
C GLU A 349 9.60 -12.52 21.20
N THR A 350 9.41 -13.07 20.00
CA THR A 350 10.30 -14.09 19.45
C THR A 350 11.09 -13.64 18.24
N PHE A 351 12.26 -14.23 18.03
CA PHE A 351 13.07 -14.00 16.83
C PHE A 351 12.33 -14.40 15.54
N ARG A 352 11.44 -15.40 15.60
CA ARG A 352 10.61 -15.80 14.46
C ARG A 352 9.59 -14.72 14.10
N GLU A 353 8.93 -14.13 15.08
CA GLU A 353 8.03 -12.99 14.87
C GLU A 353 8.79 -11.77 14.35
N ALA A 354 10.02 -11.54 14.80
CA ALA A 354 10.87 -10.47 14.28
C ALA A 354 11.23 -10.66 12.79
N ILE A 355 11.61 -11.89 12.40
CA ILE A 355 11.83 -12.21 10.97
C ILE A 355 10.53 -12.04 10.18
N PHE A 356 9.41 -12.54 10.70
CA PHE A 356 8.12 -12.42 10.05
C PHE A 356 7.74 -10.95 9.83
N THR A 357 7.77 -10.13 10.88
CA THR A 357 7.46 -8.70 10.82
C THR A 357 8.43 -7.95 9.91
N GLY A 358 9.72 -8.30 9.96
CA GLY A 358 10.75 -7.69 9.12
C GLY A 358 10.60 -8.03 7.64
N PHE A 359 10.13 -9.24 7.31
CA PHE A 359 9.91 -9.68 5.94
C PHE A 359 8.57 -9.18 5.37
N PHE A 360 7.50 -9.24 6.15
CA PHE A 360 6.14 -8.87 5.73
C PHE A 360 5.90 -7.36 5.86
N GLY A 361 6.54 -6.60 4.97
CA GLY A 361 6.36 -5.15 4.78
C GLY A 361 6.24 -4.77 3.31
N PRO A 362 5.15 -5.18 2.65
CA PRO A 362 5.00 -5.03 1.22
C PRO A 362 4.98 -3.56 0.79
N ILE A 363 5.62 -3.27 -0.32
CA ILE A 363 5.43 -2.04 -1.11
C ILE A 363 4.16 -2.24 -1.94
N GLY A 364 3.24 -1.29 -1.87
CA GLY A 364 1.98 -1.33 -2.61
C GLY A 364 1.52 0.05 -3.03
N VAL A 365 0.22 0.30 -2.93
CA VAL A 365 -0.47 1.43 -3.58
C VAL A 365 0.02 2.77 -3.02
N GLY A 366 0.33 2.84 -1.72
CA GLY A 366 0.93 4.02 -1.08
C GLY A 366 2.14 4.57 -1.82
N ALA A 367 3.00 3.71 -2.36
CA ALA A 367 4.19 4.16 -3.08
C ALA A 367 3.87 4.93 -4.38
N VAL A 368 2.78 4.56 -5.06
CA VAL A 368 2.31 5.25 -6.27
C VAL A 368 1.65 6.58 -5.93
N PHE A 369 0.96 6.66 -4.80
CA PHE A 369 0.45 7.93 -4.27
C PHE A 369 1.61 8.91 -3.99
N TYR A 370 2.61 8.48 -3.22
CA TYR A 370 3.79 9.31 -2.93
C TYR A 370 4.60 9.67 -4.17
N MET A 371 4.69 8.77 -5.15
CA MET A 371 5.28 9.09 -6.46
C MET A 371 4.51 10.23 -7.15
N SER A 372 3.18 10.20 -7.12
CA SER A 372 2.35 11.24 -7.75
C SER A 372 2.55 12.58 -7.06
N LEU A 373 2.58 12.59 -5.72
CA LEU A 373 2.88 13.76 -4.91
C LEU A 373 4.29 14.32 -5.16
N LEU A 374 5.28 13.43 -5.32
CA LEU A 374 6.64 13.79 -5.71
C LEU A 374 6.65 14.50 -7.07
N LEU A 375 6.03 13.92 -8.10
CA LEU A 375 6.02 14.50 -9.45
C LEU A 375 5.32 15.85 -9.49
N GLU A 376 4.20 15.98 -8.77
CA GLU A 376 3.50 17.25 -8.61
C GLU A 376 4.40 18.30 -7.94
N THR A 377 5.08 17.94 -6.86
CA THR A 377 5.97 18.87 -6.16
C THR A 377 7.16 19.28 -7.04
N LEU A 378 7.78 18.34 -7.75
CA LEU A 378 8.88 18.63 -8.68
C LEU A 378 8.45 19.54 -9.84
N SER A 379 7.18 19.51 -10.25
CA SER A 379 6.67 20.41 -11.30
C SER A 379 6.67 21.88 -10.86
N THR A 380 6.59 22.13 -9.54
CA THR A 380 6.66 23.49 -8.97
C THR A 380 8.10 24.00 -8.82
N PHE A 381 9.09 23.11 -8.89
CA PHE A 381 10.49 23.47 -8.71
C PHE A 381 11.08 24.06 -10.00
N THR A 382 12.20 24.77 -9.86
CA THR A 382 12.97 25.22 -11.03
C THR A 382 13.48 24.00 -11.79
N GLN A 383 13.14 23.91 -13.07
CA GLN A 383 13.49 22.77 -13.91
C GLN A 383 14.99 22.78 -14.23
N THR A 384 15.74 22.00 -13.45
CA THR A 384 17.15 21.67 -13.70
C THR A 384 17.25 20.28 -14.31
N ASP A 385 18.39 19.96 -14.93
CA ASP A 385 18.62 18.61 -15.49
C ASP A 385 18.47 17.51 -14.43
N GLN A 386 18.86 17.79 -13.18
CA GLN A 386 18.71 16.86 -12.05
C GLN A 386 17.24 16.66 -11.67
N VAL A 387 16.44 17.73 -11.55
CA VAL A 387 15.00 17.64 -11.25
C VAL A 387 14.26 16.86 -12.35
N ALA A 388 14.56 17.13 -13.61
CA ALA A 388 13.99 16.41 -14.75
C ALA A 388 14.39 14.92 -14.72
N TYR A 389 15.64 14.62 -14.36
CA TYR A 389 16.12 13.24 -14.25
C TYR A 389 15.41 12.47 -13.12
N ILE A 390 15.20 13.08 -11.94
CA ILE A 390 14.42 12.48 -10.86
C ILE A 390 13.00 12.16 -11.34
N GLY A 391 12.34 13.11 -12.02
CA GLY A 391 10.99 12.91 -12.55
C GLY A 391 10.87 11.76 -13.55
N LYS A 392 11.93 11.51 -14.34
CA LYS A 392 12.01 10.38 -15.29
C LYS A 392 12.27 9.05 -14.58
N VAL A 393 13.16 9.02 -13.60
CA VAL A 393 13.66 7.78 -12.99
C VAL A 393 12.80 7.29 -11.82
N ALA A 394 12.23 8.21 -11.04
CA ALA A 394 11.44 7.86 -9.87
C ALA A 394 10.27 6.91 -10.21
N PRO A 395 9.47 7.13 -11.28
CA PRO A 395 8.41 6.21 -11.64
C PRO A 395 8.90 4.80 -11.96
N LEU A 396 10.03 4.69 -12.66
CA LEU A 396 10.61 3.39 -13.02
C LEU A 396 11.02 2.61 -11.77
N VAL A 397 11.72 3.26 -10.84
CA VAL A 397 12.17 2.64 -9.59
C VAL A 397 10.98 2.22 -8.73
N ILE A 398 9.97 3.08 -8.60
CA ILE A 398 8.82 2.87 -7.71
C ILE A 398 7.91 1.78 -8.28
N TYR A 399 7.52 1.86 -9.56
CA TYR A 399 6.69 0.82 -10.17
C TYR A 399 7.38 -0.54 -10.17
N PHE A 400 8.68 -0.61 -10.48
CA PHE A 400 9.40 -1.87 -10.47
C PHE A 400 9.48 -2.48 -9.05
N SER A 401 9.68 -1.63 -8.04
CA SER A 401 9.69 -2.05 -6.63
C SER A 401 8.32 -2.54 -6.17
N LEU A 402 7.24 -1.86 -6.56
CA LEU A 402 5.86 -2.28 -6.29
C LEU A 402 5.55 -3.63 -6.94
N VAL A 403 5.79 -3.77 -8.25
CA VAL A 403 5.52 -5.01 -8.99
C VAL A 403 6.30 -6.18 -8.36
N SER A 404 7.58 -5.96 -8.07
CA SER A 404 8.42 -6.97 -7.42
C SER A 404 7.89 -7.35 -6.04
N SER A 405 7.45 -6.37 -5.25
CA SER A 405 6.84 -6.60 -3.94
C SER A 405 5.55 -7.42 -4.03
N VAL A 406 4.63 -7.08 -4.95
CA VAL A 406 3.37 -7.81 -5.15
C VAL A 406 3.65 -9.26 -5.56
N ILE A 407 4.62 -9.49 -6.45
CA ILE A 407 5.01 -10.84 -6.88
C ILE A 407 5.62 -11.63 -5.73
N VAL A 408 6.63 -11.06 -5.05
CA VAL A 408 7.36 -11.77 -3.99
C VAL A 408 6.44 -12.10 -2.82
N HIS A 409 5.70 -11.11 -2.28
CA HIS A 409 4.82 -11.34 -1.15
C HIS A 409 3.60 -12.19 -1.53
N GLY A 410 3.05 -12.02 -2.74
CA GLY A 410 1.93 -12.81 -3.24
C GLY A 410 2.26 -14.31 -3.43
N ILE A 411 3.54 -14.65 -3.67
CA ILE A 411 3.99 -16.04 -3.85
C ILE A 411 4.63 -16.62 -2.57
N SER A 412 5.12 -15.78 -1.66
CA SER A 412 5.85 -16.22 -0.46
C SER A 412 5.04 -17.14 0.46
N ILE A 413 3.80 -16.79 0.79
CA ILE A 413 2.93 -17.64 1.62
C ILE A 413 2.61 -18.97 0.92
N PRO A 414 2.15 -18.99 -0.35
CA PRO A 414 1.98 -20.24 -1.10
C PRO A 414 3.22 -21.13 -1.08
N ALA A 415 4.41 -20.55 -1.30
CA ALA A 415 5.67 -21.29 -1.32
C ALA A 415 6.00 -21.91 0.06
N LEU A 416 5.76 -21.19 1.15
CA LEU A 416 6.00 -21.66 2.52
C LEU A 416 5.03 -22.78 2.93
N VAL A 417 3.77 -22.72 2.48
CA VAL A 417 2.71 -23.67 2.89
C VAL A 417 2.66 -24.90 1.99
N VAL A 418 2.79 -24.71 0.68
CA VAL A 418 2.70 -25.77 -0.33
C VAL A 418 4.05 -26.43 -0.56
N GLY A 419 5.17 -25.69 -0.45
CA GLY A 419 6.53 -26.23 -0.65
C GLY A 419 6.84 -27.49 0.17
N PRO A 420 6.51 -27.55 1.48
CA PRO A 420 6.71 -28.75 2.29
C PRO A 420 5.73 -29.90 1.99
N LYS A 421 4.58 -29.59 1.36
CA LYS A 421 3.51 -30.54 1.01
C LYS A 421 3.54 -30.99 -0.44
N MET A 422 4.39 -30.37 -1.28
CA MET A 422 4.61 -30.80 -2.65
C MET A 422 5.23 -32.20 -2.58
N PRO A 423 4.54 -33.22 -3.09
CA PRO A 423 4.95 -34.59 -2.83
C PRO A 423 6.34 -34.82 -3.45
N ARG A 424 7.19 -35.56 -2.73
CA ARG A 424 8.49 -36.12 -3.18
C ARG A 424 8.36 -37.07 -4.40
N THR A 425 7.34 -36.90 -5.22
CA THR A 425 7.07 -37.69 -6.42
C THR A 425 7.98 -37.26 -7.58
N LEU A 426 8.30 -35.97 -7.72
CA LEU A 426 9.23 -35.52 -8.78
C LEU A 426 10.64 -36.08 -8.61
N SER A 427 11.13 -36.22 -7.37
CA SER A 427 12.42 -36.88 -7.11
C SER A 427 12.37 -38.38 -7.44
N ARG A 428 11.26 -39.08 -7.15
CA ARG A 428 11.13 -40.52 -7.47
C ARG A 428 11.00 -40.79 -8.96
N SER A 429 10.35 -39.92 -9.73
CA SER A 429 10.27 -40.03 -11.20
C SER A 429 11.64 -39.90 -11.85
N LEU A 430 12.48 -38.98 -11.36
CA LEU A 430 13.86 -38.80 -11.87
C LEU A 430 14.81 -39.92 -11.43
N THR A 431 14.64 -40.50 -10.24
CA THR A 431 15.43 -41.68 -9.82
C THR A 431 15.02 -42.95 -10.59
N GLN A 432 13.75 -43.09 -10.99
CA GLN A 432 13.32 -44.20 -11.85
C GLN A 432 13.76 -44.05 -13.31
N LEU A 433 13.88 -42.81 -13.82
CA LEU A 433 14.42 -42.54 -15.16
C LEU A 433 15.95 -42.72 -15.24
N GLY A 434 16.69 -42.47 -14.15
CA GLY A 434 18.13 -42.74 -14.06
C GLY A 434 18.51 -44.20 -13.74
N ALA A 435 17.54 -45.05 -13.39
CA ALA A 435 17.74 -46.49 -13.16
C ALA A 435 17.37 -47.36 -14.38
N LEU A 436 16.93 -46.72 -15.47
CA LEU A 436 16.62 -47.34 -16.77
C LEU A 436 17.58 -46.89 -17.89
N SER A 437 18.70 -46.26 -17.53
CA SER A 437 19.80 -45.92 -18.45
C SER A 437 21.01 -46.79 -18.21
#